data_AF-A0A212AJ02-F1
#
_entry.id   AF-A0A212AJ02-F1
#
_cell.length_a   1.000
_cell.length_b   1.000
_cell.length_c   1.000
_cell.angle_alpha   90.00
_cell.angle_beta   90.00
_cell.angle_gamma   90.00
#
_symmetry.space_group_name_H-M   'P 1'
#
loop_
_entity.id
_entity.type
_entity.pdbx_description
1 polymer ?
#
loop_
_entity_poly.entity_id
_entity_poly.type
_entity_poly.pdbx_seq_one_letter_code
_entity_poly.pdbx_strand_id
1 'polypeptide(L)' 'MTLIRNERLKLAANFLNAIAIGLIGIAVLRPVVETGAVDYFALAAWTLAGLALHALAHYVLGYLR' A
#
# COMPACT_ATOMS: atom_id res chain seq x y z
N MET A 1 14.94 -18.96 9.99
CA MET A 1 13.54 -19.19 9.56
C MET A 1 13.55 -20.29 8.52
N THR A 2 12.53 -21.15 8.40
CA THR A 2 12.52 -22.17 7.35
C THR A 2 12.31 -21.53 5.98
N LEU A 3 12.85 -22.14 4.93
CA LEU A 3 12.75 -21.65 3.55
C LEU A 3 11.29 -21.45 3.11
N ILE A 4 10.42 -22.41 3.47
CA ILE A 4 8.97 -22.35 3.25
C ILE A 4 8.33 -21.13 3.93
N ARG A 5 8.75 -20.79 5.16
CA ARG A 5 8.20 -19.64 5.88
C ARG A 5 8.58 -18.31 5.22
N ASN A 6 9.81 -18.21 4.73
CA ASN A 6 10.28 -17.00 4.04
C ASN A 6 9.51 -16.77 2.74
N GLU A 7 9.27 -17.82 1.95
CA GLU A 7 8.48 -17.72 0.72
C GLU A 7 7.03 -17.29 0.98
N ARG A 8 6.39 -17.84 2.04
CA ARG A 8 5.04 -17.41 2.45
C ARG A 8 4.99 -15.94 2.87
N LEU A 9 5.98 -15.48 3.64
CA LEU A 9 6.07 -14.07 4.04
C LEU A 9 6.34 -13.15 2.87
N LYS A 10 7.18 -13.57 1.92
CA LYS A 10 7.45 -12.82 0.69
C LYS A 10 6.18 -12.64 -0.14
N LEU A 11 5.39 -13.71 -0.33
CA LEU A 11 4.10 -13.65 -1.01
C LEU A 11 3.12 -12.69 -0.31
N ALA A 12 3.00 -12.79 1.02
CA ALA A 12 2.13 -11.92 1.80
C ALA A 12 2.56 -10.45 1.72
N ALA A 13 3.86 -10.17 1.82
CA ALA A 13 4.39 -8.82 1.72
C ALA A 13 4.19 -8.22 0.31
N ASN A 14 4.38 -9.02 -0.74
CA ASN A 14 4.09 -8.59 -2.11
C ASN A 14 2.59 -8.32 -2.33
N PHE A 15 1.71 -9.13 -1.74
CA PHE A 15 0.27 -8.87 -1.78
C PHE A 15 -0.11 -7.56 -1.08
N LEU A 16 0.43 -7.32 0.12
CA LEU A 16 0.23 -6.06 0.84
C LEU A 16 0.76 -4.86 0.04
N ASN A 17 1.91 -5.01 -0.62
CA ASN A 17 2.45 -3.98 -1.50
C ASN A 17 1.53 -3.67 -2.69
N ALA A 18 0.91 -4.69 -3.29
CA ALA A 18 -0.03 -4.49 -4.39
C ALA A 18 -1.28 -3.70 -3.94
N ILE A 19 -1.83 -4.02 -2.76
CA ILE A 19 -2.94 -3.25 -2.16
C ILE A 19 -2.50 -1.81 -1.92
N ALA A 20 -1.32 -1.61 -1.34
CA ALA A 20 -0.78 -0.29 -1.04
C ALA A 20 -0.68 0.60 -2.27
N ILE A 21 -0.13 0.07 -3.38
CA ILE A 21 -0.06 0.78 -4.66
C ILE A 21 -1.47 1.10 -5.17
N GLY A 22 -2.43 0.18 -5.04
CA GLY A 22 -3.83 0.42 -5.41
C GLY A 22 -4.45 1.58 -4.61
N LEU A 23 -4.21 1.66 -3.30
CA LEU A 23 -4.69 2.76 -2.45
C LEU A 23 -4.05 4.10 -2.80
N ILE A 24 -2.74 4.13 -3.06
CA ILE A 24 -2.04 5.33 -3.53
C ILE A 24 -2.62 5.77 -4.88
N GLY A 25 -2.88 4.82 -5.79
CA GLY A 25 -3.54 5.08 -7.06
C GLY A 25 -4.93 5.69 -6.88
N ILE A 26 -5.76 5.14 -5.98
CA ILE A 26 -7.07 5.71 -5.64
C ILE A 26 -6.95 7.13 -5.11
N ALA A 27 -5.98 7.40 -4.24
CA ALA A 27 -5.75 8.74 -3.70
C ALA A 27 -5.53 9.78 -4.81
N VAL A 28 -4.82 9.40 -5.88
CA VAL A 28 -4.58 10.26 -7.04
C VAL A 28 -5.78 10.32 -7.98
N LEU A 29 -6.45 9.18 -8.23
CA LEU A 29 -7.54 9.10 -9.21
C LEU A 29 -8.83 9.75 -8.73
N ARG A 30 -9.19 9.60 -7.45
CA ARG A 30 -10.43 10.15 -6.88
C ARG A 30 -10.64 11.64 -7.21
N PRO A 31 -9.70 12.56 -6.88
CA PRO A 31 -9.90 13.99 -7.13
C PRO A 31 -9.96 14.35 -8.62
N VAL A 32 -9.47 13.47 -9.51
CA VAL A 32 -9.56 13.66 -10.97
C VAL A 32 -10.96 13.29 -11.50
N VAL A 33 -11.64 12.35 -10.83
CA VAL A 33 -12.95 11.82 -11.27
C VAL A 33 -14.11 12.49 -10.53
N GLU A 34 -13.90 12.95 -9.30
CA GLU A 34 -14.92 13.66 -8.52
C GLU A 34 -15.18 15.05 -9.10
N THR A 35 -16.46 15.38 -9.36
CA THR A 35 -16.88 16.66 -9.97
C THR A 35 -17.06 17.80 -8.96
N GLY A 36 -16.83 17.52 -7.66
CA GLY A 36 -16.99 18.46 -6.55
C GLY A 36 -15.68 19.07 -6.06
N ALA A 37 -15.75 19.79 -4.94
CA ALA A 37 -14.55 20.25 -4.24
C ALA A 37 -13.76 19.04 -3.73
N VAL A 38 -12.42 19.14 -3.77
CA VAL A 38 -11.54 18.07 -3.28
C VAL A 38 -11.74 17.89 -1.78
N ASP A 39 -12.10 16.66 -1.38
CA ASP A 39 -12.07 16.26 0.02
C ASP A 39 -10.62 15.94 0.42
N TYR A 40 -9.93 16.95 0.97
CA TYR A 40 -8.55 16.83 1.43
C TYR A 40 -8.38 15.81 2.56
N PHE A 41 -9.41 15.57 3.37
CA PHE A 41 -9.35 14.57 4.42
C PHE A 41 -9.33 13.17 3.82
N ALA A 42 -10.23 12.89 2.86
CA ALA A 42 -10.24 11.62 2.14
C ALA A 42 -8.92 11.40 1.37
N LEU A 43 -8.43 12.44 0.67
CA LEU A 43 -7.13 12.39 -0.03
C LEU A 43 -5.99 12.00 0.91
N ALA A 44 -5.89 12.67 2.07
CA ALA A 44 -4.88 12.38 3.08
C ALA A 44 -5.03 10.96 3.64
N ALA A 45 -6.25 10.53 3.94
CA ALA A 45 -6.52 9.20 4.48
C ALA A 45 -6.08 8.09 3.52
N TRP A 46 -6.46 8.17 2.23
CA TRP A 46 -6.06 7.18 1.22
C TRP A 46 -4.55 7.18 0.98
N THR A 47 -3.94 8.38 0.90
CA THR A 47 -2.50 8.52 0.72
C THR A 47 -1.73 7.91 1.88
N LEU A 48 -2.09 8.26 3.12
CA LEU A 48 -1.41 7.76 4.31
C LEU A 48 -1.62 6.26 4.51
N ALA A 49 -2.83 5.75 4.28
CA ALA A 49 -3.10 4.31 4.35
C ALA A 49 -2.27 3.52 3.33
N GLY A 50 -2.21 4.01 2.09
CA GLY A 50 -1.38 3.42 1.03
C GLY A 50 0.11 3.45 1.38
N LEU A 51 0.64 4.60 1.79
CA LEU A 51 2.05 4.74 2.17
C LEU A 51 2.42 3.87 3.38
N ALA A 52 1.55 3.79 4.39
CA ALA A 52 1.79 2.95 5.56
C ALA A 52 1.88 1.46 5.20
N LEU A 53 0.95 0.96 4.37
CA LEU A 53 0.99 -0.43 3.90
C LEU A 53 2.18 -0.69 2.98
N HIS A 54 2.55 0.27 2.14
CA HIS A 54 3.72 0.18 1.28
C HIS A 54 4.99 0.06 2.12
N ALA A 55 5.17 0.95 3.10
CA ALA A 55 6.29 0.92 4.03
C ALA A 55 6.35 -0.39 4.82
N LEU A 56 5.21 -0.89 5.31
CA LEU A 56 5.13 -2.16 6.03
C LEU A 56 5.56 -3.34 5.15
N ALA A 57 5.09 -3.39 3.89
CA ALA A 57 5.47 -4.44 2.95
C ALA A 57 6.98 -4.42 2.67
N HIS A 58 7.53 -3.23 2.43
CA HIS A 58 8.97 -3.05 2.19
C HIS A 58 9.82 -3.35 3.42
N TYR A 59 9.34 -3.02 4.61
CA TYR A 59 9.96 -3.41 5.86
C TYR A 59 10.09 -4.94 5.92
N VAL A 60 8.99 -5.68 5.75
CA VAL A 60 9.01 -7.16 5.78
C VAL A 60 9.92 -7.74 4.69
N LEU A 61 9.84 -7.25 3.45
CA LEU A 61 10.71 -7.70 2.36
C LEU A 61 12.19 -7.40 2.64
N GLY A 62 12.49 -6.28 3.30
CA GLY A 62 13.85 -5.91 3.71
C GLY A 62 14.46 -6.88 4.71
N TYR A 63 13.67 -7.41 5.65
CA TYR A 63 14.13 -8.45 6.59
C TYR A 63 14.31 -9.84 5.96
N LEU A 64 13.76 -10.07 4.77
CA LEU A 64 13.86 -11.34 4.05
C LEU A 64 15.01 -11.38 3.03
N ARG A 65 15.65 -10.24 2.76
CA ARG A 65 16.87 -10.13 1.96
C ARG A 65 18.09 -10.52 2.79
#